data_AF-A0A6P6YCX9-F1
#
_entry.id   AF-A0A6P6YCX9-F1
#
_cell.length_a   1.000
_cell.length_b   1.000
_cell.length_c   1.000
_cell.angle_alpha   90.00
_cell.angle_beta   90.00
_cell.angle_gamma   90.00
#
_symmetry.space_group_name_H-M   'P 1'
#
loop_
_entity.id
_entity.type
_entity.pdbx_description
1 polymer ?
#
loop_
_entity_poly.entity_id
_entity_poly.type
_entity_poly.pdbx_seq_one_letter_code
_entity_poly.pdbx_strand_id
1 'polypeptide(L)'
;MSSMLFDSNDDYETSIKFKSLLMSIFLSILYPSSLYVWRDTLRIDRNDPFIIKRNFFSFTIALLISSKLLTIFRHSTGTVPDNYHSFYDYFIYKHYQNNWNLFIECIFQPLIFITILFIGPICCDLNLNEILNDDIPRIDKQYFRQLLRSFDNQSILKIIRNLIVAPFTEEFLFRGILLAILSPFWSKFSCILISSILFSLMHSHSCLAKYVCGNSTTTTNFDDDFITTIIQCIYTGLFGIIASVQYLSSGHLITPFLLHFFCNLNGLPEFNRIFENRFYSILTTIGFFIWLYYFLFRMIIMDKLKIRTIQHYEHHNRQQLCQTRSRYRQGRKLTAIKVFTIADESRYILIQKVPKLSGVNVRKDLREICEKFGKIEQFELVNYPDNIEEHRQESFENIYLIKYDRITDAIRAKKHLDDREFLGSILHVCYSPEHETMDDIQKKLSEHKRYVDIKLAQYKNLLKKKKKEN
;
A
#
# COMPACT_ATOMS: atom_id res chain seq x y z
N MET A 1 30.16 4.70 -21.87
CA MET A 1 28.78 4.70 -22.40
C MET A 1 27.77 4.12 -21.40
N SER A 2 28.11 3.08 -20.62
CA SER A 2 27.24 2.65 -19.50
C SER A 2 27.22 3.63 -18.33
N SER A 3 28.32 4.33 -18.02
CA SER A 3 28.35 5.33 -16.93
C SER A 3 27.41 6.53 -17.16
N MET A 4 27.31 7.04 -18.40
CA MET A 4 26.38 8.13 -18.73
C MET A 4 24.90 7.72 -18.67
N LEU A 5 24.58 6.45 -18.91
CA LEU A 5 23.21 5.95 -18.80
C LEU A 5 22.78 5.77 -17.34
N PHE A 6 23.71 5.38 -16.46
CA PHE A 6 23.48 5.32 -15.02
C PHE A 6 23.20 6.72 -14.41
N ASP A 7 24.03 7.72 -14.73
CA ASP A 7 23.80 9.11 -14.25
C ASP A 7 22.44 9.67 -14.72
N SER A 8 22.04 9.40 -15.96
CA SER A 8 20.78 9.90 -16.50
C SER A 8 19.52 9.31 -15.83
N ASN A 9 19.61 8.08 -15.31
CA ASN A 9 18.51 7.41 -14.63
C ASN A 9 18.36 7.87 -13.17
N ASP A 10 19.48 8.08 -12.47
CA ASP A 10 19.48 8.61 -11.10
C ASP A 10 18.96 10.06 -11.05
N ASP A 11 19.30 10.87 -12.05
CA ASP A 11 18.78 12.23 -12.20
C ASP A 11 17.27 12.25 -12.48
N TYR A 12 16.78 11.32 -13.31
CA TYR A 12 15.35 11.20 -13.61
C TYR A 12 14.54 10.73 -12.39
N GLU A 13 15.04 9.74 -11.65
CA GLU A 13 14.40 9.25 -10.42
C GLU A 13 14.34 10.35 -9.35
N THR A 14 15.45 11.07 -9.16
CA THR A 14 15.52 12.20 -8.22
C THR A 14 14.55 13.30 -8.62
N SER A 15 14.46 13.61 -9.93
CA SER A 15 13.53 14.59 -10.48
C SER A 15 12.06 14.20 -10.22
N ILE A 16 11.68 12.93 -10.41
CA ILE A 16 10.30 12.51 -10.16
C ILE A 16 9.96 12.50 -8.67
N LYS A 17 10.85 12.01 -7.81
CA LYS A 17 10.66 12.07 -6.34
C LYS A 17 10.46 13.51 -5.88
N PHE A 18 11.24 14.44 -6.43
CA PHE A 18 11.08 15.86 -6.15
C PHE A 18 9.74 16.40 -6.65
N LYS A 19 9.33 16.08 -7.89
CA LYS A 19 8.01 16.47 -8.44
C LYS A 19 6.85 15.91 -7.62
N SER A 20 6.93 14.65 -7.17
CA SER A 20 5.88 14.05 -6.34
C SER A 20 5.79 14.74 -4.98
N LEU A 21 6.94 15.08 -4.37
CA LEU A 21 6.99 15.79 -3.10
C LEU A 21 6.40 17.21 -3.23
N LEU A 22 6.81 17.94 -4.27
CA LEU A 22 6.30 19.29 -4.55
C LEU A 22 4.79 19.28 -4.78
N MET A 23 4.28 18.31 -5.54
CA MET A 23 2.84 18.13 -5.74
C MET A 23 2.12 17.84 -4.42
N SER A 24 2.65 16.94 -3.59
CA SER A 24 2.06 16.65 -2.27
C SER A 24 2.04 17.87 -1.35
N ILE A 25 3.12 18.67 -1.32
CA ILE A 25 3.19 19.92 -0.57
C ILE A 25 2.14 20.90 -1.09
N PHE A 26 2.07 21.11 -2.41
CA PHE A 26 1.09 22.01 -3.02
C PHE A 26 -0.35 21.62 -2.64
N LEU A 27 -0.71 20.34 -2.76
CA LEU A 27 -2.05 19.85 -2.41
C LEU A 27 -2.35 20.00 -0.91
N SER A 28 -1.36 19.77 -0.03
CA SER A 28 -1.52 19.96 1.42
C SER A 28 -1.75 21.42 1.83
N ILE A 29 -1.26 22.38 1.04
CA ILE A 29 -1.46 23.82 1.26
C ILE A 29 -2.78 24.27 0.62
N LEU A 30 -3.11 23.76 -0.58
CA LEU A 30 -4.34 24.10 -1.31
C LEU A 30 -5.60 23.83 -0.47
N TYR A 31 -5.62 22.71 0.24
CA TYR A 31 -6.77 22.31 1.06
C TYR A 31 -7.13 23.28 2.19
N PRO A 32 -6.24 23.61 3.16
CA PRO A 32 -6.54 24.60 4.19
C PRO A 32 -6.70 26.01 3.59
N SER A 33 -6.02 26.33 2.48
CA SER A 33 -6.22 27.63 1.79
C SER A 33 -7.65 27.81 1.27
N SER A 34 -8.32 26.70 0.93
CA SER A 34 -9.72 26.74 0.45
C SER A 34 -10.69 27.32 1.48
N LEU A 35 -10.37 27.27 2.78
CA LEU A 35 -11.18 27.88 3.85
C LEU A 35 -11.25 29.41 3.72
N TYR A 36 -10.18 30.01 3.20
CA TYR A 36 -9.98 31.47 3.20
C TYR A 36 -10.32 32.13 1.87
N VAL A 37 -10.91 31.40 0.92
CA VAL A 37 -11.32 31.93 -0.39
C VAL A 37 -12.44 32.97 -0.27
N TRP A 38 -13.26 32.86 0.77
CA TRP A 38 -14.37 33.79 1.01
C TRP A 38 -13.90 34.99 1.85
N ARG A 39 -14.17 36.21 1.37
CA ARG A 39 -13.77 37.47 2.03
C ARG A 39 -14.30 37.60 3.46
N ASP A 40 -15.45 37.00 3.74
CA ASP A 40 -16.12 37.12 5.04
C ASP A 40 -15.63 36.08 6.07
N THR A 41 -14.86 35.05 5.66
CA THR A 41 -14.44 33.96 6.56
C THR A 41 -13.64 34.47 7.76
N LEU A 42 -12.84 35.51 7.56
CA LEU A 42 -11.99 36.07 8.62
C LEU A 42 -12.75 36.99 9.58
N ARG A 43 -13.96 37.43 9.22
CA ARG A 43 -14.76 38.39 9.98
C ARG A 43 -15.87 37.75 10.81
N ILE A 44 -16.44 36.65 10.31
CA ILE A 44 -17.57 35.95 10.93
C ILE A 44 -17.03 34.75 11.73
N ASP A 45 -17.67 34.40 12.85
CA ASP A 45 -17.25 33.27 13.67
C ASP A 45 -17.23 31.96 12.86
N ARG A 46 -16.17 31.17 13.02
CA ARG A 46 -15.95 29.88 12.32
C ARG A 46 -17.07 28.86 12.55
N ASN A 47 -17.85 29.02 13.62
CA ASN A 47 -18.96 28.15 13.96
C ASN A 47 -20.30 28.62 13.38
N ASP A 48 -20.32 29.73 12.65
CA ASP A 48 -21.50 30.19 11.94
C ASP A 48 -21.91 29.16 10.86
N PRO A 49 -23.18 28.71 10.83
CA PRO A 49 -23.69 27.78 9.82
C PRO A 49 -23.39 28.19 8.37
N PHE A 50 -23.36 29.50 8.09
CA PHE A 50 -23.10 30.05 6.77
C PHE A 50 -21.65 29.80 6.35
N ILE A 51 -20.69 30.02 7.25
CA ILE A 51 -19.28 29.70 7.00
C ILE A 51 -19.10 28.20 6.83
N ILE A 52 -19.73 27.38 7.68
CA ILE A 52 -19.62 25.90 7.59
C ILE A 52 -20.07 25.40 6.22
N LYS A 53 -21.22 25.88 5.71
CA LYS A 53 -21.72 25.49 4.37
C LYS A 53 -20.79 25.96 3.24
N ARG A 54 -20.27 27.18 3.32
CA ARG A 54 -19.29 27.72 2.35
C ARG A 54 -17.99 26.91 2.34
N ASN A 55 -17.53 26.50 3.51
CA ASN A 55 -16.35 25.66 3.65
C ASN A 55 -16.58 24.27 3.06
N PHE A 56 -17.74 23.64 3.30
CA PHE A 56 -18.09 22.38 2.65
C PHE A 56 -18.02 22.46 1.13
N PHE A 57 -18.54 23.54 0.55
CA PHE A 57 -18.45 23.77 -0.89
C PHE A 57 -17.00 23.96 -1.35
N SER A 58 -16.22 24.79 -0.65
CA SER A 58 -14.82 25.07 -0.97
C SER A 58 -13.93 23.82 -0.88
N PHE A 59 -14.08 23.03 0.19
CA PHE A 59 -13.39 21.75 0.37
C PHE A 59 -13.72 20.77 -0.73
N THR A 60 -14.99 20.69 -1.13
CA THR A 60 -15.41 19.81 -2.23
C THR A 60 -14.71 20.19 -3.53
N ILE A 61 -14.64 21.48 -3.86
CA ILE A 61 -13.89 21.97 -5.03
C ILE A 61 -12.40 21.65 -4.91
N ALA A 62 -11.79 21.92 -3.76
CA ALA A 62 -10.38 21.62 -3.52
C ALA A 62 -10.07 20.12 -3.72
N LEU A 63 -10.92 19.22 -3.20
CA LEU A 63 -10.77 17.78 -3.38
C LEU A 63 -10.98 17.33 -4.83
N LEU A 64 -11.91 17.94 -5.57
CA LEU A 64 -12.10 17.66 -7.00
C LEU A 64 -10.87 18.09 -7.81
N ILE A 65 -10.30 19.25 -7.51
CA ILE A 65 -9.05 19.73 -8.13
C ILE A 65 -7.90 18.77 -7.78
N SER A 66 -7.72 18.42 -6.51
CA SER A 66 -6.69 17.48 -6.05
C SER A 66 -6.82 16.12 -6.73
N SER A 67 -8.05 15.62 -6.87
CA SER A 67 -8.36 14.38 -7.57
C SER A 67 -7.99 14.44 -9.06
N LYS A 68 -8.31 15.56 -9.71
CA LYS A 68 -7.94 15.76 -11.12
C LYS A 68 -6.42 15.85 -11.27
N LEU A 69 -5.73 16.56 -10.39
CA LEU A 69 -4.27 16.66 -10.38
C LEU A 69 -3.61 15.30 -10.17
N LEU A 70 -4.15 14.45 -9.28
CA LEU A 70 -3.70 13.05 -9.14
C LEU A 70 -3.78 12.30 -10.46
N THR A 71 -4.93 12.35 -11.16
CA THR A 71 -5.08 11.63 -12.43
C THR A 71 -4.11 12.12 -13.50
N ILE A 72 -3.91 13.43 -13.60
CA ILE A 72 -2.95 14.04 -14.53
C ILE A 72 -1.53 13.59 -14.18
N PHE A 73 -1.15 13.65 -12.90
CA PHE A 73 0.17 13.26 -12.42
C PHE A 73 0.46 11.77 -12.66
N ARG A 74 -0.51 10.89 -12.40
CA ARG A 74 -0.41 9.45 -12.65
C ARG A 74 -0.27 9.14 -14.14
N HIS A 75 -0.99 9.85 -14.99
CA HIS A 75 -0.88 9.71 -16.45
C HIS A 75 0.46 10.24 -16.97
N SER A 76 0.95 11.38 -16.46
CA SER A 76 2.23 11.96 -16.90
C SER A 76 3.44 11.14 -16.46
N THR A 77 3.32 10.39 -15.37
CA THR A 77 4.40 9.54 -14.83
C THR A 77 4.26 8.08 -15.24
N GLY A 78 3.23 7.69 -15.99
CA GLY A 78 3.00 6.30 -16.41
C GLY A 78 2.65 5.35 -15.26
N THR A 79 2.29 5.87 -14.08
CA THR A 79 2.01 5.07 -12.87
C THR A 79 0.52 4.77 -12.69
N VAL A 80 -0.25 4.71 -13.78
CA VAL A 80 -1.68 4.35 -13.76
C VAL A 80 -1.82 2.86 -13.38
N PRO A 81 -2.71 2.49 -12.43
CA PRO A 81 -2.96 1.10 -12.07
C PRO A 81 -3.36 0.23 -13.27
N ASP A 82 -2.93 -1.03 -13.31
CA ASP A 82 -3.18 -1.95 -14.43
C ASP A 82 -4.67 -2.23 -14.67
N ASN A 83 -5.49 -2.23 -13.62
CA ASN A 83 -6.94 -2.46 -13.67
C ASN A 83 -7.71 -1.13 -13.65
N TYR A 84 -7.24 -0.10 -14.35
CA TYR A 84 -7.92 1.19 -14.39
C TYR A 84 -9.20 1.12 -15.21
N HIS A 85 -10.32 0.85 -14.54
CA HIS A 85 -11.66 0.91 -15.13
C HIS A 85 -12.47 2.07 -14.58
N SER A 86 -12.15 2.53 -13.37
CA SER A 86 -12.85 3.61 -12.68
C SER A 86 -11.92 4.46 -11.81
N PHE A 87 -12.35 5.67 -11.47
CA PHE A 87 -11.62 6.56 -10.55
C PHE A 87 -11.39 5.91 -9.17
N TYR A 88 -12.25 4.99 -8.74
CA TYR A 88 -12.14 4.28 -7.47
C TYR A 88 -10.88 3.40 -7.39
N ASP A 89 -10.36 2.92 -8.53
CA ASP A 89 -9.20 2.03 -8.58
C ASP A 89 -7.89 2.73 -8.13
N TYR A 90 -7.87 4.07 -8.11
CA TYR A 90 -6.74 4.83 -7.57
C TYR A 90 -6.64 4.78 -6.03
N PHE A 91 -7.75 4.49 -5.34
CA PHE A 91 -7.83 4.56 -3.87
C PHE A 91 -7.90 3.18 -3.21
N ILE A 92 -7.94 2.11 -3.99
CA ILE A 92 -7.96 0.73 -3.49
C ILE A 92 -6.58 0.13 -3.66
N TYR A 93 -5.92 -0.10 -2.53
CA TYR A 93 -4.57 -0.66 -2.47
C TYR A 93 -4.55 -2.19 -2.34
N LYS A 94 -5.69 -2.79 -2.02
CA LYS A 94 -5.86 -4.21 -1.76
C LYS A 94 -7.28 -4.64 -2.11
N HIS A 95 -7.42 -5.62 -2.99
CA HIS A 95 -8.71 -6.27 -3.25
C HIS A 95 -8.89 -7.46 -2.30
N TYR A 96 -10.12 -7.62 -1.82
CA TYR A 96 -10.52 -8.73 -0.95
C TYR A 96 -11.36 -9.72 -1.75
N GLN A 97 -11.09 -11.02 -1.56
CA GLN A 97 -11.84 -12.07 -2.25
C GLN A 97 -13.32 -12.09 -1.82
N ASN A 98 -13.58 -11.84 -0.53
CA ASN A 98 -14.92 -11.92 0.07
C ASN A 98 -15.23 -10.67 0.92
N ASN A 99 -16.51 -10.27 0.97
CA ASN A 99 -16.99 -9.13 1.76
C ASN A 99 -16.73 -9.28 3.27
N TRP A 100 -16.74 -10.51 3.80
CA TRP A 100 -16.41 -10.79 5.20
C TRP A 100 -14.96 -10.43 5.55
N ASN A 101 -14.01 -10.76 4.68
CA ASN A 101 -12.60 -10.41 4.91
C ASN A 101 -12.40 -8.90 4.83
N LEU A 102 -13.12 -8.21 3.93
CA LEU A 102 -13.13 -6.75 3.87
C LEU A 102 -13.68 -6.14 5.16
N PHE A 103 -14.82 -6.61 5.65
CA PHE A 103 -15.41 -6.13 6.91
C PHE A 103 -14.47 -6.33 8.10
N ILE A 104 -13.88 -7.51 8.24
CA ILE A 104 -13.00 -7.83 9.36
C ILE A 104 -11.74 -6.94 9.35
N GLU A 105 -11.07 -6.86 8.20
CA GLU A 105 -9.77 -6.18 8.08
C GLU A 105 -9.89 -4.65 8.00
N CYS A 106 -10.96 -4.12 7.41
CA CYS A 106 -11.13 -2.67 7.21
C CYS A 106 -12.01 -1.99 8.26
N ILE A 107 -12.85 -2.73 8.99
CA ILE A 107 -13.82 -2.15 9.94
C ILE A 107 -13.60 -2.73 11.33
N PHE A 108 -13.81 -4.04 11.50
CA PHE A 108 -13.85 -4.66 12.84
C PHE A 108 -12.51 -4.56 13.58
N GLN A 109 -11.43 -4.98 12.93
CA GLN A 109 -10.10 -5.00 13.54
C GLN A 109 -9.53 -3.60 13.83
N PRO A 110 -9.64 -2.60 12.93
CA PRO A 110 -9.27 -1.22 13.24
C PRO A 110 -10.07 -0.61 14.40
N LEU A 111 -11.37 -0.90 14.50
CA LEU A 111 -12.22 -0.43 15.60
C LEU A 111 -11.79 -1.05 16.94
N ILE A 112 -11.50 -2.35 16.98
CA ILE A 112 -10.94 -2.99 18.19
C ILE A 112 -9.60 -2.36 18.54
N PHE A 113 -8.73 -2.20 17.54
CA PHE A 113 -7.41 -1.62 17.73
C PHE A 113 -7.48 -0.23 18.39
N ILE A 114 -8.33 0.67 17.91
CA ILE A 114 -8.46 2.00 18.53
C ILE A 114 -9.19 1.95 19.87
N THR A 115 -10.15 1.03 20.04
CA THR A 115 -10.86 0.86 21.32
C THR A 115 -9.91 0.41 22.43
N ILE A 116 -8.95 -0.47 22.14
CA ILE A 116 -7.92 -0.90 23.10
C ILE A 116 -7.06 0.28 23.56
N LEU A 117 -6.74 1.22 22.66
CA LEU A 117 -5.99 2.43 23.02
C LEU A 117 -6.79 3.34 23.98
N PHE A 118 -8.10 3.46 23.74
CA PHE A 118 -8.99 4.35 24.50
C PHE A 118 -9.73 3.66 25.66
N ILE A 119 -9.44 2.39 25.97
CA ILE A 119 -10.23 1.61 26.93
C ILE A 119 -10.29 2.27 28.32
N GLY A 120 -9.18 2.80 28.82
CA GLY A 120 -9.15 3.53 30.09
C GLY A 120 -9.96 4.83 30.08
N PRO A 121 -9.72 5.77 29.13
CA PRO A 121 -10.55 6.96 28.95
C PRO A 121 -12.05 6.66 28.82
N ILE A 122 -12.43 5.69 27.97
CA ILE A 122 -13.83 5.30 27.77
C ILE A 122 -14.46 4.80 29.07
N CYS A 123 -13.76 3.96 29.83
CA CYS A 123 -14.26 3.49 31.12
C CYS A 123 -14.38 4.63 32.15
N CYS A 124 -13.49 5.62 32.08
CA CYS A 124 -13.53 6.81 32.94
C CYS A 124 -14.75 7.68 32.62
N ASP A 125 -15.00 7.96 31.33
CA ASP A 125 -16.13 8.76 30.87
C ASP A 125 -17.48 8.09 31.14
N LEU A 126 -17.52 6.76 31.07
CA LEU A 126 -18.70 5.95 31.40
C LEU A 126 -18.90 5.76 32.91
N ASN A 127 -18.02 6.27 33.78
CA ASN A 127 -18.06 6.07 35.24
C ASN A 127 -18.28 4.59 35.63
N LEU A 128 -17.56 3.67 34.98
CA LEU A 128 -17.82 2.23 35.12
C LEU A 128 -17.67 1.71 36.59
N ASN A 129 -16.90 2.41 37.43
CA ASN A 129 -16.78 2.13 38.85
C ASN A 129 -18.07 2.36 39.66
N GLU A 130 -18.98 3.24 39.21
CA GLU A 130 -20.31 3.40 39.81
C GLU A 130 -21.26 2.31 39.29
N ILE A 131 -21.16 1.96 38.01
CA ILE A 131 -21.98 0.92 37.36
C ILE A 131 -21.70 -0.50 37.91
N LEU A 132 -20.46 -0.78 38.33
CA LEU A 132 -20.05 -2.07 38.89
C LEU A 132 -20.43 -2.25 40.37
N ASN A 133 -20.75 -1.16 41.08
CA ASN A 133 -21.07 -1.19 42.52
C ASN A 133 -22.58 -1.06 42.82
N ASP A 134 -23.40 -0.66 41.85
CA ASP A 134 -24.87 -0.58 41.97
C ASP A 134 -25.59 -1.46 40.93
N ASP A 135 -26.79 -1.94 41.27
CA ASP A 135 -27.68 -2.67 40.36
C ASP A 135 -27.94 -1.84 39.07
N ILE A 136 -27.37 -2.32 37.95
CA ILE A 136 -27.56 -1.91 36.54
C ILE A 136 -28.34 -0.60 36.37
N PRO A 137 -27.67 0.57 36.23
CA PRO A 137 -28.36 1.77 35.82
C PRO A 137 -28.87 1.57 34.38
N ARG A 138 -30.20 1.52 34.22
CA ARG A 138 -30.87 1.61 32.93
C ARG A 138 -30.31 2.84 32.22
N ILE A 139 -29.50 2.62 31.18
CA ILE A 139 -29.06 3.66 30.24
C ILE A 139 -30.34 4.29 29.68
N ASP A 140 -30.76 5.38 30.29
CA ASP A 140 -32.11 5.85 30.13
C ASP A 140 -32.25 6.47 28.74
N LYS A 141 -33.28 6.03 28.01
CA LYS A 141 -33.75 6.65 26.76
C LYS A 141 -33.98 8.17 26.92
N GLN A 142 -33.99 8.69 28.14
CA GLN A 142 -34.03 10.12 28.46
C GLN A 142 -32.73 10.89 28.16
N TYR A 143 -31.53 10.31 28.38
CA TYR A 143 -30.25 10.99 28.07
C TYR A 143 -30.08 11.16 26.55
N PHE A 144 -30.35 10.09 25.79
CA PHE A 144 -30.32 10.12 24.33
C PHE A 144 -31.44 11.01 23.75
N ARG A 145 -32.62 11.07 24.39
CA ARG A 145 -33.72 11.98 24.00
C ARG A 145 -33.48 13.44 24.40
N GLN A 146 -32.73 13.74 25.46
CA GLN A 146 -32.28 15.10 25.79
C GLN A 146 -31.17 15.57 24.85
N LEU A 147 -30.23 14.69 24.50
CA LEU A 147 -29.21 14.94 23.48
C LEU A 147 -29.84 15.24 22.11
N LEU A 148 -30.89 14.48 21.73
CA LEU A 148 -31.65 14.68 20.49
C LEU A 148 -32.55 15.93 20.49
N ARG A 149 -33.01 16.40 21.67
CA ARG A 149 -33.90 17.56 21.79
C ARG A 149 -33.17 18.90 21.93
N SER A 150 -31.89 18.90 22.27
CA SER A 150 -31.05 20.12 22.34
C SER A 150 -30.42 20.51 21.00
N PHE A 151 -30.71 19.77 19.92
CA PHE A 151 -30.18 20.03 18.59
C PHE A 151 -30.91 21.19 17.90
N ASP A 152 -30.46 22.42 18.15
CA ASP A 152 -30.61 23.51 17.18
C ASP A 152 -29.88 23.14 15.88
N ASN A 153 -30.37 23.61 14.72
CA ASN A 153 -29.78 23.36 13.39
C ASN A 153 -28.29 23.74 13.34
N GLN A 154 -27.88 24.73 14.14
CA GLN A 154 -26.49 25.15 14.26
C GLN A 154 -25.59 24.10 14.94
N SER A 155 -26.11 23.38 15.93
CA SER A 155 -25.38 22.33 16.65
C SER A 155 -25.19 21.08 15.78
N ILE A 156 -26.20 20.72 14.98
CA ILE A 156 -26.14 19.58 14.05
C ILE A 156 -25.04 19.78 13.00
N LEU A 157 -24.97 20.98 12.38
CA LEU A 157 -23.97 21.26 11.36
C LEU A 157 -22.54 21.22 11.91
N LYS A 158 -22.33 21.67 13.15
CA LYS A 158 -21.03 21.58 13.84
C LYS A 158 -20.63 20.12 14.09
N ILE A 159 -21.57 19.29 14.51
CA ILE A 159 -21.34 17.85 14.75
C ILE A 159 -21.03 17.12 13.44
N ILE A 160 -21.82 17.35 12.39
CA ILE A 160 -21.58 16.76 11.07
C ILE A 160 -20.21 17.19 10.52
N ARG A 161 -19.84 18.47 10.67
CA ARG A 161 -18.51 18.98 10.29
C ARG A 161 -17.40 18.22 11.02
N ASN A 162 -17.47 18.14 12.34
CA ASN A 162 -16.39 17.62 13.16
C ASN A 162 -16.26 16.08 13.10
N LEU A 163 -17.38 15.37 13.03
CA LEU A 163 -17.36 13.90 13.08
C LEU A 163 -17.28 13.27 11.69
N ILE A 164 -17.89 13.86 10.67
CA ILE A 164 -18.02 13.22 9.35
C ILE A 164 -17.21 13.95 8.31
N VAL A 165 -17.51 15.24 8.06
CA VAL A 165 -16.96 15.94 6.89
C VAL A 165 -15.46 16.15 7.03
N ALA A 166 -14.98 16.71 8.14
CA ALA A 166 -13.55 16.94 8.34
C ALA A 166 -12.74 15.63 8.32
N PRO A 167 -13.11 14.58 9.07
CA PRO A 167 -12.43 13.28 8.97
C PRO A 167 -12.42 12.71 7.56
N PHE A 168 -13.55 12.70 6.87
CA PHE A 168 -13.62 12.14 5.51
C PHE A 168 -12.73 12.90 4.53
N THR A 169 -12.84 14.22 4.52
CA THR A 169 -12.14 15.08 3.56
C THR A 169 -10.63 15.09 3.79
N GLU A 170 -10.20 15.11 5.05
CA GLU A 170 -8.79 15.03 5.42
C GLU A 170 -8.20 13.66 5.08
N GLU A 171 -8.86 12.55 5.45
CA GLU A 171 -8.36 11.21 5.12
C GLU A 171 -8.36 10.96 3.61
N PHE A 172 -9.35 11.45 2.88
CA PHE A 172 -9.39 11.35 1.42
C PHE A 172 -8.20 12.07 0.77
N LEU A 173 -7.84 13.27 1.26
CA LEU A 173 -6.69 14.00 0.75
C LEU A 173 -5.37 13.33 1.12
N PHE A 174 -5.11 13.10 2.41
CA PHE A 174 -3.79 12.68 2.87
C PHE A 174 -3.55 11.19 2.62
N ARG A 175 -4.52 10.31 2.91
CA ARG A 175 -4.36 8.85 2.75
C ARG A 175 -4.78 8.39 1.36
N GLY A 176 -5.78 9.04 0.77
CA GLY A 176 -6.22 8.73 -0.58
C GLY A 176 -5.28 9.30 -1.64
N ILE A 177 -5.18 10.63 -1.70
CA ILE A 177 -4.49 11.32 -2.80
C ILE A 177 -2.96 11.38 -2.59
N LEU A 178 -2.49 11.87 -1.44
CA LEU A 178 -1.06 12.08 -1.21
C LEU A 178 -0.28 10.77 -1.18
N LEU A 179 -0.77 9.75 -0.46
CA LEU A 179 -0.11 8.44 -0.49
C LEU A 179 -0.15 7.82 -1.89
N ALA A 180 -1.22 8.01 -2.67
CA ALA A 180 -1.22 7.64 -4.09
C ALA A 180 -0.18 8.43 -4.90
N ILE A 181 0.11 9.69 -4.62
CA ILE A 181 1.17 10.42 -5.37
C ILE A 181 2.56 9.88 -5.00
N LEU A 182 2.79 9.57 -3.73
CA LEU A 182 4.10 9.25 -3.18
C LEU A 182 4.51 7.78 -3.37
N SER A 183 3.58 6.85 -3.17
CA SER A 183 3.84 5.42 -3.09
C SER A 183 4.56 4.76 -4.27
N PRO A 184 4.48 5.24 -5.53
CA PRO A 184 5.22 4.63 -6.63
C PRO A 184 6.72 4.95 -6.61
N PHE A 185 7.12 6.02 -5.92
CA PHE A 185 8.47 6.58 -6.02
C PHE A 185 9.21 6.58 -4.68
N TRP A 186 8.49 6.46 -3.56
CA TRP A 186 9.05 6.54 -2.22
C TRP A 186 8.89 5.23 -1.48
N SER A 187 9.80 4.95 -0.55
CA SER A 187 9.66 3.82 0.37
C SER A 187 8.37 3.95 1.20
N LYS A 188 7.80 2.83 1.66
CA LYS A 188 6.59 2.86 2.53
C LYS A 188 6.80 3.77 3.74
N PHE A 189 7.96 3.65 4.39
CA PHE A 189 8.32 4.45 5.56
C PHE A 189 8.36 5.95 5.21
N SER A 190 9.01 6.33 4.11
CA SER A 190 9.06 7.72 3.66
C SER A 190 7.68 8.27 3.30
N CYS A 191 6.82 7.48 2.64
CA CYS A 191 5.45 7.87 2.33
C CYS A 191 4.65 8.19 3.59
N ILE A 192 4.72 7.28 4.58
CA ILE A 192 4.05 7.44 5.88
C ILE A 192 4.54 8.72 6.55
N LEU A 193 5.87 8.91 6.63
CA LEU A 193 6.46 10.06 7.29
C LEU A 193 6.08 11.38 6.60
N ILE A 194 6.27 11.49 5.28
CA ILE A 194 5.95 12.70 4.51
C ILE A 194 4.46 13.04 4.63
N SER A 195 3.58 12.06 4.41
CA SER A 195 2.13 12.29 4.52
C SER A 195 1.73 12.74 5.92
N SER A 196 2.33 12.17 6.96
CA SER A 196 2.01 12.50 8.36
C SER A 196 2.52 13.88 8.77
N ILE A 197 3.72 14.26 8.30
CA ILE A 197 4.27 15.60 8.51
C ILE A 197 3.40 16.65 7.81
N LEU A 198 3.00 16.42 6.56
CA LEU A 198 2.13 17.37 5.84
C LEU A 198 0.74 17.48 6.49
N PHE A 199 0.19 16.36 6.97
CA PHE A 199 -1.08 16.35 7.72
C PHE A 199 -0.98 17.15 9.03
N SER A 200 0.12 16.98 9.77
CA SER A 200 0.43 17.74 10.97
C SER A 200 0.52 19.24 10.69
N LEU A 201 1.35 19.64 9.72
CA LEU A 201 1.59 21.04 9.35
C LEU A 201 0.31 21.75 8.85
N MET A 202 -0.61 21.03 8.22
CA MET A 202 -1.90 21.59 7.80
C MET A 202 -2.66 22.26 8.97
N HIS A 203 -2.55 21.72 10.19
CA HIS A 203 -3.26 22.24 11.35
C HIS A 203 -2.73 23.60 11.84
N SER A 204 -1.52 23.98 11.43
CA SER A 204 -0.95 25.30 11.74
C SER A 204 -1.72 26.48 11.14
N HIS A 205 -2.59 26.25 10.14
CA HIS A 205 -3.41 27.29 9.51
C HIS A 205 -4.27 28.07 10.54
N SER A 206 -4.72 27.41 11.62
CA SER A 206 -5.53 28.04 12.66
C SER A 206 -4.76 29.12 13.42
N CYS A 207 -3.48 28.88 13.72
CA CYS A 207 -2.59 29.87 14.34
C CYS A 207 -2.30 31.02 13.39
N LEU A 208 -1.95 30.70 12.14
CA LEU A 208 -1.66 31.68 11.11
C LEU A 208 -2.86 32.63 10.88
N ALA A 209 -4.07 32.09 10.81
CA ALA A 209 -5.27 32.90 10.62
C ALA A 209 -5.53 33.86 11.79
N LYS A 210 -5.34 33.41 13.04
CA LYS A 210 -5.46 34.28 14.21
C LYS A 210 -4.43 35.40 14.20
N TYR A 211 -3.18 35.08 13.87
CA TYR A 211 -2.09 36.06 13.77
C TYR A 211 -2.38 37.12 12.69
N VAL A 212 -2.81 36.69 11.50
CA VAL A 212 -3.11 37.59 10.38
C VAL A 212 -4.34 38.47 10.64
N CYS A 213 -5.35 37.96 11.36
CA CYS A 213 -6.59 38.70 11.60
C CYS A 213 -6.53 39.71 12.73
N GLY A 214 -5.49 39.69 13.58
CA GLY A 214 -5.31 40.68 14.65
C GLY A 214 -6.51 40.82 15.61
N ASN A 215 -7.37 39.79 15.74
CA ASN A 215 -8.54 39.85 16.61
C ASN A 215 -8.12 39.71 18.09
N SER A 216 -7.65 40.81 18.65
CA SER A 216 -7.32 41.06 20.05
C SER A 216 -8.55 41.13 20.97
N THR A 217 -9.55 40.25 20.81
CA THR A 217 -10.71 40.21 21.72
C THR A 217 -10.61 39.14 22.80
N THR A 218 -9.60 38.28 22.76
CA THR A 218 -9.25 37.37 23.85
C THR A 218 -7.81 37.63 24.25
N THR A 219 -7.60 37.94 25.53
CA THR A 219 -6.32 38.06 26.24
C THR A 219 -5.58 36.71 26.29
N THR A 220 -5.30 36.12 25.14
CA THR A 220 -4.44 34.94 25.00
C THR A 220 -3.13 35.40 24.40
N ASN A 221 -2.03 35.16 25.10
CA ASN A 221 -0.71 35.57 24.61
C ASN A 221 -0.39 34.79 23.33
N PHE A 222 0.33 35.41 22.40
CA PHE A 222 0.78 34.75 21.17
C PHE A 222 1.51 33.42 21.47
N ASP A 223 2.24 33.38 22.59
CA ASP A 223 2.94 32.19 23.08
C ASP A 223 1.98 31.02 23.39
N ASP A 224 0.79 31.27 23.93
CA ASP A 224 -0.18 30.22 24.28
C ASP A 224 -0.80 29.57 23.03
N ASP A 225 -1.14 30.38 22.03
CA ASP A 225 -1.67 29.91 20.75
C ASP A 225 -0.61 29.14 19.94
N PHE A 226 0.65 29.59 20.01
CA PHE A 226 1.77 28.90 19.40
C PHE A 226 2.03 27.53 20.05
N ILE A 227 2.06 27.45 21.38
CA ILE A 227 2.21 26.20 22.13
C ILE A 227 1.07 25.23 21.83
N THR A 228 -0.18 25.71 21.82
CA THR A 228 -1.36 24.90 21.48
C THR A 228 -1.23 24.31 20.07
N THR A 229 -0.69 25.08 19.13
CA THR A 229 -0.46 24.64 17.75
C THR A 229 0.63 23.59 17.67
N ILE A 230 1.72 23.71 18.44
CA ILE A 230 2.78 22.70 18.50
C ILE A 230 2.20 21.38 19.04
N ILE A 231 1.48 21.43 20.16
CA ILE A 231 0.83 20.25 20.75
C ILE A 231 -0.11 19.62 19.71
N GLN A 232 -0.90 20.45 19.02
CA GLN A 232 -1.76 20.01 17.94
C GLN A 232 -1.01 19.31 16.81
N CYS A 233 0.08 19.90 16.33
CA CYS A 233 0.91 19.31 15.29
C CYS A 233 1.51 17.96 15.74
N ILE A 234 1.96 17.83 17.00
CA ILE A 234 2.54 16.59 17.51
C ILE A 234 1.49 15.47 17.52
N TYR A 235 0.33 15.66 18.16
CA TYR A 235 -0.64 14.56 18.26
C TYR A 235 -1.29 14.25 16.92
N THR A 236 -1.54 15.25 16.06
CA THR A 236 -2.05 15.00 14.70
C THR A 236 -1.01 14.32 13.82
N GLY A 237 0.29 14.60 14.01
CA GLY A 237 1.38 13.89 13.34
C GLY A 237 1.47 12.41 13.76
N LEU A 238 1.32 12.12 15.05
CA LEU A 238 1.26 10.74 15.56
C LEU A 238 0.04 9.98 15.00
N PHE A 239 -1.14 10.60 15.02
CA PHE A 239 -2.32 10.06 14.37
C PHE A 239 -2.10 9.88 12.86
N GLY A 240 -1.42 10.85 12.24
CA GLY A 240 -0.78 10.83 10.92
C GLY A 240 -0.26 9.45 10.55
N ILE A 241 0.70 9.00 11.35
CA ILE A 241 1.43 7.76 11.18
C ILE A 241 0.49 6.57 11.35
N ILE A 242 -0.32 6.54 12.41
CA ILE A 242 -1.24 5.45 12.72
C ILE A 242 -2.23 5.20 11.57
N ALA A 243 -2.91 6.25 11.10
CA ALA A 243 -3.89 6.13 10.02
C ALA A 243 -3.23 5.76 8.69
N SER A 244 -2.00 6.21 8.41
CA SER A 244 -1.26 5.82 7.21
C SER A 244 -0.87 4.33 7.22
N VAL A 245 -0.40 3.81 8.36
CA VAL A 245 -0.10 2.37 8.56
C VAL A 245 -1.35 1.52 8.37
N GLN A 246 -2.48 1.91 8.98
CA GLN A 246 -3.73 1.16 8.85
C GLN A 246 -4.34 1.25 7.46
N TYR A 247 -4.23 2.40 6.78
CA TYR A 247 -4.61 2.53 5.37
C TYR A 247 -3.79 1.61 4.46
N LEU A 248 -2.46 1.59 4.60
CA LEU A 248 -1.60 0.75 3.77
C LEU A 248 -1.76 -0.76 4.08
N SER A 249 -2.18 -1.10 5.30
CA SER A 249 -2.51 -2.48 5.71
C SER A 249 -3.85 -2.97 5.13
N SER A 250 -4.89 -2.16 5.28
CA SER A 250 -6.26 -2.50 4.88
C SER A 250 -6.52 -2.23 3.38
N GLY A 251 -5.80 -1.29 2.78
CA GLY A 251 -5.96 -0.88 1.39
C GLY A 251 -7.28 -0.16 1.08
N HIS A 252 -8.01 0.32 2.08
CA HIS A 252 -9.27 1.07 1.91
C HIS A 252 -9.33 2.31 2.79
N LEU A 253 -9.95 3.37 2.27
CA LEU A 253 -10.16 4.65 2.96
C LEU A 253 -11.17 4.60 4.11
N ILE A 254 -12.05 3.59 4.16
CA ILE A 254 -12.99 3.43 5.27
C ILE A 254 -12.26 3.25 6.61
N THR A 255 -11.12 2.58 6.59
CA THR A 255 -10.30 2.30 7.77
C THR A 255 -9.80 3.57 8.46
N PRO A 256 -8.97 4.42 7.81
CA PRO A 256 -8.50 5.66 8.45
C PRO A 256 -9.65 6.63 8.75
N PHE A 257 -10.71 6.65 7.93
CA PHE A 257 -11.90 7.46 8.20
C PHE A 257 -12.56 7.07 9.53
N LEU A 258 -12.80 5.79 9.76
CA LEU A 258 -13.41 5.31 11.01
C LEU A 258 -12.51 5.55 12.22
N LEU A 259 -11.19 5.40 12.06
CA LEU A 259 -10.23 5.74 13.12
C LEU A 259 -10.31 7.23 13.47
N HIS A 260 -10.33 8.10 12.47
CA HIS A 260 -10.43 9.56 12.68
C HIS A 260 -11.79 9.92 13.28
N PHE A 261 -12.89 9.39 12.76
CA PHE A 261 -14.23 9.54 13.33
C PHE A 261 -14.24 9.17 14.82
N PHE A 262 -13.64 8.03 15.18
CA PHE A 262 -13.58 7.56 16.57
C PHE A 262 -12.72 8.48 17.44
N CYS A 263 -11.56 8.94 16.96
CA CYS A 263 -10.74 9.90 17.68
C CYS A 263 -11.46 11.24 17.89
N ASN A 264 -12.19 11.75 16.89
CA ASN A 264 -12.96 12.99 17.04
C ASN A 264 -14.18 12.83 17.95
N LEU A 265 -14.73 11.62 18.05
CA LEU A 265 -15.80 11.29 18.98
C LEU A 265 -15.33 11.34 20.44
N ASN A 266 -14.16 10.76 20.73
CA ASN A 266 -13.61 10.68 22.09
C ASN A 266 -12.81 11.94 22.49
N GLY A 267 -12.24 12.66 21.51
CA GLY A 267 -11.35 13.78 21.78
C GLY A 267 -10.02 13.36 22.41
N LEU A 268 -9.30 14.34 22.94
CA LEU A 268 -8.11 14.08 23.76
C LEU A 268 -8.56 13.69 25.18
N PRO A 269 -8.03 12.59 25.73
CA PRO A 269 -8.42 12.15 27.07
C PRO A 269 -7.98 13.16 28.14
N GLU A 270 -8.85 13.38 29.13
CA GLU A 270 -8.53 14.19 30.30
C GLU A 270 -7.59 13.41 31.25
N PHE A 271 -6.30 13.42 30.92
CA PHE A 271 -5.28 12.67 31.66
C PHE A 271 -5.31 12.90 33.17
N ASN A 272 -5.62 14.11 33.63
CA ASN A 272 -5.73 14.41 35.07
C ASN A 272 -6.76 13.51 35.76
N ARG A 273 -7.99 13.46 35.23
CA ARG A 273 -9.09 12.63 35.77
C ARG A 273 -8.78 11.13 35.69
N ILE A 274 -8.12 10.71 34.62
CA ILE A 274 -7.72 9.30 34.44
C ILE A 274 -6.66 8.89 35.46
N PHE A 275 -5.67 9.76 35.71
CA PHE A 275 -4.56 9.46 36.60
C PHE A 275 -4.88 9.67 38.09
N GLU A 276 -5.96 10.40 38.41
CA GLU A 276 -6.51 10.46 39.77
C GLU A 276 -7.03 9.10 40.25
N ASN A 277 -7.66 8.31 39.38
CA ASN A 277 -8.17 6.98 39.73
C ASN A 277 -7.19 5.87 39.31
N ARG A 278 -6.68 5.11 40.30
CA ARG A 278 -5.75 4.00 40.05
C ARG A 278 -6.29 2.96 39.05
N PHE A 279 -7.59 2.69 39.07
CA PHE A 279 -8.20 1.71 38.15
C PHE A 279 -8.11 2.16 36.69
N TYR A 280 -8.56 3.39 36.38
CA TYR A 280 -8.52 3.92 35.01
C TYR A 280 -7.08 4.16 34.53
N SER A 281 -6.17 4.56 35.42
CA SER A 281 -4.74 4.67 35.12
C SER A 281 -4.11 3.34 34.71
N ILE A 282 -4.33 2.26 35.48
CA ILE A 282 -3.85 0.92 35.16
C ILE A 282 -4.44 0.44 33.83
N LEU A 283 -5.75 0.62 33.64
CA LEU A 283 -6.45 0.19 32.42
C LEU A 283 -5.93 0.93 31.18
N THR A 284 -5.70 2.24 31.27
CA THR A 284 -5.09 3.04 30.20
C THR A 284 -3.68 2.55 29.88
N THR A 285 -2.88 2.28 30.91
CA THR A 285 -1.48 1.84 30.74
C THR A 285 -1.41 0.47 30.07
N ILE A 286 -2.20 -0.51 30.54
CA ILE A 286 -2.26 -1.85 29.95
C ILE A 286 -2.78 -1.77 28.51
N GLY A 287 -3.87 -1.03 28.28
CA GLY A 287 -4.42 -0.81 26.94
C GLY A 287 -3.39 -0.24 25.98
N PHE A 288 -2.63 0.78 26.41
CA PHE A 288 -1.56 1.38 25.61
C PHE A 288 -0.47 0.38 25.24
N PHE A 289 0.02 -0.45 26.17
CA PHE A 289 1.08 -1.43 25.87
C PHE A 289 0.59 -2.56 24.96
N ILE A 290 -0.64 -3.04 25.15
CA ILE A 290 -1.25 -4.04 24.25
C ILE A 290 -1.40 -3.45 22.84
N TRP A 291 -1.91 -2.22 22.75
CA TRP A 291 -2.03 -1.48 21.51
C TRP A 291 -0.68 -1.29 20.83
N LEU A 292 0.35 -0.87 21.56
CA LEU A 292 1.69 -0.63 21.05
C LEU A 292 2.32 -1.92 20.52
N TYR A 293 2.20 -3.03 21.25
CA TYR A 293 2.66 -4.34 20.79
C TYR A 293 2.00 -4.71 19.46
N TYR A 294 0.66 -4.60 19.38
CA TYR A 294 -0.06 -4.90 18.15
C TYR A 294 0.31 -3.96 17.00
N PHE A 295 0.51 -2.67 17.28
CA PHE A 295 0.93 -1.67 16.30
C PHE A 295 2.32 -1.99 15.72
N LEU A 296 3.30 -2.28 16.59
CA LEU A 296 4.65 -2.66 16.18
C LEU A 296 4.65 -3.98 15.41
N PHE A 297 3.89 -4.97 15.88
CA PHE A 297 3.72 -6.25 15.19
C PHE A 297 3.14 -6.06 13.78
N ARG A 298 2.09 -5.23 13.64
CA ARG A 298 1.51 -4.86 12.35
C ARG A 298 2.53 -4.17 11.44
N MET A 299 3.32 -3.24 11.96
CA MET A 299 4.39 -2.60 11.20
C MET A 299 5.42 -3.62 10.65
N ILE A 300 5.90 -4.55 11.49
CA ILE A 300 6.84 -5.59 11.07
C ILE A 300 6.21 -6.52 10.02
N ILE A 301 4.95 -6.89 10.22
CA ILE A 301 4.19 -7.74 9.30
C ILE A 301 3.98 -7.06 7.94
N MET A 302 3.74 -5.76 7.90
CA MET A 302 3.58 -5.01 6.64
C MET A 302 4.81 -5.09 5.73
N ASP A 303 5.99 -5.27 6.31
CA ASP A 303 7.24 -5.44 5.56
C ASP A 303 7.42 -6.88 5.07
N LYS A 304 6.84 -7.88 5.76
CA LYS A 304 6.97 -9.31 5.42
C LYS A 304 5.84 -9.88 4.56
N LEU A 305 4.62 -9.34 4.61
CA LEU A 305 3.42 -10.00 4.05
C LEU A 305 3.20 -9.90 2.53
N LYS A 306 4.00 -9.14 1.77
CA LYS A 306 3.76 -9.01 0.31
C LYS A 306 4.66 -9.85 -0.57
N ILE A 307 5.67 -10.53 -0.01
CA ILE A 307 6.62 -11.28 -0.82
C ILE A 307 6.70 -12.70 -0.28
N ARG A 308 6.23 -13.65 -1.09
CA ARG A 308 6.31 -15.07 -0.77
C ARG A 308 7.78 -15.47 -0.74
N THR A 309 8.25 -16.00 0.39
CA THR A 309 9.59 -16.56 0.48
C THR A 309 9.61 -17.96 -0.13
N ILE A 310 10.60 -18.23 -0.97
CA ILE A 310 10.82 -19.54 -1.61
C ILE A 310 12.15 -20.12 -1.14
N GLN A 311 12.24 -21.43 -1.08
CA GLN A 311 13.50 -22.11 -0.79
C GLN A 311 14.45 -21.96 -2.01
N HIS A 312 15.72 -21.72 -1.72
CA HIS A 312 16.76 -21.68 -2.75
C HIS A 312 17.27 -23.09 -3.06
N TYR A 313 17.44 -23.41 -4.35
CA TYR A 313 17.98 -24.70 -4.82
C TYR A 313 19.14 -24.48 -5.79
N GLU A 314 20.04 -25.46 -5.93
CA GLU A 314 21.22 -25.34 -6.80
C GLU A 314 20.88 -25.05 -8.27
N HIS A 315 19.76 -25.57 -8.78
CA HIS A 315 19.33 -25.34 -10.18
C HIS A 315 18.84 -23.91 -10.44
N HIS A 316 18.65 -23.10 -9.38
CA HIS A 316 18.34 -21.68 -9.49
C HIS A 316 19.58 -20.87 -9.86
N ASN A 317 20.79 -21.37 -9.58
CA ASN A 317 22.03 -20.66 -9.87
C ASN A 317 22.37 -20.66 -11.36
N ARG A 318 22.96 -19.57 -11.84
CA ARG A 318 23.47 -19.49 -13.22
C ARG A 318 24.75 -20.30 -13.35
N GLN A 319 24.72 -21.31 -14.21
CA GLN A 319 25.88 -22.17 -14.47
C GLN A 319 26.95 -21.44 -15.30
N GLN A 320 28.22 -21.81 -15.10
CA GLN A 320 29.32 -21.26 -15.87
C GLN A 320 29.28 -21.68 -17.35
N LEU A 321 29.67 -20.76 -18.23
CA LEU A 321 29.70 -21.01 -19.67
C LEU A 321 30.83 -21.99 -20.02
N CYS A 322 30.52 -22.99 -20.84
CA CYS A 322 31.52 -23.97 -21.28
C CYS A 322 32.36 -23.40 -22.42
N GLN A 323 33.65 -23.20 -22.18
CA GLN A 323 34.63 -22.71 -23.15
C GLN A 323 35.40 -23.83 -23.88
N THR A 324 35.31 -25.07 -23.39
CA THR A 324 36.11 -26.21 -23.85
C THR A 324 35.47 -27.04 -24.98
N ARG A 325 34.38 -26.55 -25.62
CA ARG A 325 33.70 -27.27 -26.70
C ARG A 325 34.58 -27.38 -27.95
N SER A 326 34.63 -28.56 -28.55
CA SER A 326 35.28 -28.76 -29.86
C SER A 326 34.62 -27.89 -30.93
N ARG A 327 35.40 -27.36 -31.88
CA ARG A 327 34.92 -26.42 -32.92
C ARG A 327 33.66 -26.92 -33.67
N TYR A 328 33.56 -28.23 -33.94
CA TYR A 328 32.40 -28.81 -34.64
C TYR A 328 31.13 -28.91 -33.77
N ARG A 329 31.25 -28.87 -32.43
CA ARG A 329 30.12 -28.83 -31.48
C ARG A 329 29.88 -27.43 -30.90
N GLN A 330 30.71 -26.47 -31.24
CA GLN A 330 30.62 -25.10 -30.73
C GLN A 330 29.49 -24.37 -31.46
N GLY A 331 28.43 -24.02 -30.72
CA GLY A 331 27.34 -23.22 -31.24
C GLY A 331 27.75 -21.76 -31.46
N ARG A 332 26.87 -20.99 -32.11
CA ARG A 332 27.07 -19.53 -32.32
C ARG A 332 27.11 -18.73 -31.01
N LYS A 333 26.51 -19.25 -29.94
CA LYS A 333 26.50 -18.64 -28.60
C LYS A 333 27.16 -19.60 -27.62
N LEU A 334 27.98 -19.07 -26.72
CA LEU A 334 28.50 -19.83 -25.58
C LEU A 334 27.33 -20.19 -24.66
N THR A 335 27.26 -21.45 -24.26
CA THR A 335 26.20 -21.97 -23.39
C THR A 335 26.81 -22.90 -22.36
N ALA A 336 26.27 -22.91 -21.15
CA ALA A 336 26.62 -23.92 -20.14
C ALA A 336 26.29 -25.34 -20.63
N ILE A 337 26.97 -26.35 -20.07
CA ILE A 337 26.58 -27.76 -20.27
C ILE A 337 25.47 -28.05 -19.26
N LYS A 338 24.30 -28.42 -19.75
CA LYS A 338 23.18 -28.82 -18.90
C LYS A 338 22.50 -30.06 -19.47
N VAL A 339 22.20 -31.00 -18.60
CA VAL A 339 21.33 -32.14 -18.89
C VAL A 339 19.95 -31.77 -18.39
N PHE A 340 18.94 -31.88 -19.25
CA PHE A 340 17.55 -31.69 -18.86
C PHE A 340 16.84 -33.03 -18.99
N THR A 341 16.14 -33.40 -17.92
CA THR A 341 15.16 -34.47 -17.90
C THR A 341 13.76 -33.89 -17.93
N ILE A 342 12.76 -34.75 -18.17
CA ILE A 342 11.36 -34.35 -18.08
C ILE A 342 11.04 -33.79 -16.69
N ALA A 343 11.71 -34.29 -15.64
CA ALA A 343 11.50 -33.79 -14.28
C ALA A 343 11.99 -32.35 -14.08
N ASP A 344 13.00 -31.91 -14.84
CA ASP A 344 13.60 -30.57 -14.71
C ASP A 344 12.82 -29.47 -15.41
N GLU A 345 12.04 -29.81 -16.44
CA GLU A 345 11.14 -28.85 -17.10
C GLU A 345 9.92 -28.60 -16.22
N SER A 346 9.40 -27.38 -16.20
CA SER A 346 8.21 -27.07 -15.38
C SER A 346 7.35 -26.01 -16.06
N ARG A 347 6.05 -26.01 -15.73
CA ARG A 347 5.14 -24.89 -16.05
C ARG A 347 5.50 -23.63 -15.26
N TYR A 348 6.24 -23.79 -14.17
CA TYR A 348 6.73 -22.71 -13.33
C TYR A 348 8.15 -22.31 -13.75
N ILE A 349 8.36 -21.02 -13.94
CA ILE A 349 9.67 -20.42 -14.18
C ILE A 349 9.94 -19.33 -13.14
N LEU A 350 11.20 -19.19 -12.76
CA LEU A 350 11.71 -18.08 -11.96
C LEU A 350 12.50 -17.15 -12.88
N ILE A 351 12.16 -15.88 -12.86
CA ILE A 351 12.92 -14.81 -13.53
C ILE A 351 13.65 -14.02 -12.45
N GLN A 352 14.97 -14.10 -12.46
CA GLN A 352 15.87 -13.41 -11.54
C GLN A 352 16.55 -12.23 -12.24
N LYS A 353 17.23 -11.39 -11.45
CA LYS A 353 17.93 -10.17 -11.92
C LYS A 353 17.03 -9.17 -12.64
N VAL A 354 15.77 -9.08 -12.19
CA VAL A 354 14.83 -8.09 -12.70
C VAL A 354 15.07 -6.78 -11.94
N PRO A 355 15.42 -5.66 -12.60
CA PRO A 355 15.82 -4.46 -11.88
C PRO A 355 14.65 -3.79 -11.14
N LYS A 356 14.91 -3.23 -9.96
CA LYS A 356 13.97 -2.39 -9.21
C LYS A 356 14.15 -0.94 -9.67
N LEU A 357 13.59 -0.59 -10.83
CA LEU A 357 13.59 0.78 -11.31
C LEU A 357 12.36 1.53 -10.83
N SER A 358 12.57 2.68 -10.19
CA SER A 358 11.50 3.59 -9.78
C SER A 358 10.99 4.37 -11.00
N GLY A 359 9.67 4.46 -11.18
CA GLY A 359 9.05 5.25 -12.26
C GLY A 359 8.88 4.55 -13.61
N VAL A 360 9.35 3.31 -13.74
CA VAL A 360 8.97 2.40 -14.83
C VAL A 360 8.15 1.27 -14.23
N ASN A 361 7.06 0.87 -14.89
CA ASN A 361 6.23 -0.24 -14.43
C ASN A 361 6.90 -1.58 -14.79
N VAL A 362 8.07 -1.85 -14.21
CA VAL A 362 8.92 -3.05 -14.45
C VAL A 362 8.09 -4.33 -14.39
N ARG A 363 7.19 -4.42 -13.39
CA ARG A 363 6.29 -5.56 -13.21
C ARG A 363 5.37 -5.76 -14.42
N LYS A 364 4.79 -4.67 -14.93
CA LYS A 364 3.89 -4.67 -16.09
C LYS A 364 4.64 -4.99 -17.37
N ASP A 365 5.77 -4.32 -17.61
CA ASP A 365 6.59 -4.53 -18.81
C ASP A 365 7.07 -5.98 -18.89
N LEU A 366 7.51 -6.54 -17.75
CA LEU A 366 7.89 -7.94 -17.65
C LEU A 366 6.70 -8.86 -17.91
N ARG A 367 5.52 -8.55 -17.35
CA ARG A 367 4.29 -9.32 -17.56
C ARG A 367 3.85 -9.30 -19.02
N GLU A 368 3.79 -8.14 -19.67
CA GLU A 368 3.43 -7.99 -21.08
C GLU A 368 4.38 -8.78 -21.98
N ILE A 369 5.67 -8.79 -21.66
CA ILE A 369 6.66 -9.62 -22.35
C ILE A 369 6.36 -11.11 -22.16
N CYS A 370 6.04 -11.54 -20.94
CA CYS A 370 5.74 -12.93 -20.62
C CYS A 370 4.44 -13.42 -21.28
N GLU A 371 3.40 -12.57 -21.32
CA GLU A 371 2.09 -12.88 -21.91
C GLU A 371 2.17 -13.15 -23.43
N LYS A 372 3.22 -12.65 -24.12
CA LYS A 372 3.47 -12.97 -25.54
C LYS A 372 3.79 -14.44 -25.78
N PHE A 373 4.25 -15.18 -24.77
CA PHE A 373 4.60 -16.60 -24.92
C PHE A 373 3.42 -17.54 -24.66
N GLY A 374 2.46 -17.12 -23.83
CA GLY A 374 1.29 -17.91 -23.50
C GLY A 374 0.50 -17.32 -22.33
N LYS A 375 -0.61 -17.99 -21.98
CA LYS A 375 -1.48 -17.57 -20.88
C LYS A 375 -0.78 -17.81 -19.54
N ILE A 376 -0.71 -16.77 -18.73
CA ILE A 376 -0.14 -16.81 -17.38
C ILE A 376 -1.26 -17.12 -16.37
N GLU A 377 -1.11 -18.20 -15.59
CA GLU A 377 -1.99 -18.54 -14.47
C GLU A 377 -1.61 -17.77 -13.20
N GLN A 378 -0.31 -17.58 -12.96
CA GLN A 378 0.23 -16.97 -11.74
C GLN A 378 1.43 -16.08 -12.07
N PHE A 379 1.48 -14.89 -11.48
CA PHE A 379 2.58 -13.94 -11.62
C PHE A 379 2.85 -13.25 -10.28
N GLU A 380 3.87 -13.70 -9.56
CA GLU A 380 4.15 -13.31 -8.18
C GLU A 380 5.57 -12.80 -7.99
N LEU A 381 5.73 -11.84 -7.08
CA LEU A 381 7.03 -11.40 -6.60
C LEU A 381 7.42 -12.33 -5.43
N VAL A 382 8.64 -12.88 -5.48
CA VAL A 382 9.15 -13.84 -4.50
C VAL A 382 10.55 -13.44 -4.02
N ASN A 383 10.94 -13.90 -2.83
CA ASN A 383 12.27 -13.67 -2.25
C ASN A 383 12.90 -14.98 -1.77
N TYR A 384 14.22 -15.02 -1.74
CA TYR A 384 14.95 -16.07 -1.02
C TYR A 384 15.02 -15.76 0.49
N PRO A 385 15.31 -16.74 1.35
CA PRO A 385 15.42 -16.53 2.79
C PRO A 385 16.70 -15.73 3.11
N ASP A 386 16.58 -14.73 4.00
CA ASP A 386 17.68 -13.82 4.38
C ASP A 386 18.86 -14.50 5.10
N ASN A 387 18.75 -15.80 5.41
CA ASN A 387 19.66 -16.54 6.28
C ASN A 387 20.94 -17.01 5.57
N ILE A 388 21.08 -16.80 4.25
CA ILE A 388 22.21 -17.26 3.45
C ILE A 388 22.86 -16.05 2.79
N GLU A 389 24.04 -15.65 3.25
CA GLU A 389 24.75 -14.45 2.77
C GLU A 389 25.05 -14.48 1.26
N GLU A 390 25.34 -15.66 0.69
CA GLU A 390 25.55 -15.85 -0.76
C GLU A 390 24.30 -15.61 -1.62
N HIS A 391 23.11 -15.62 -1.01
CA HIS A 391 21.83 -15.43 -1.71
C HIS A 391 21.10 -14.16 -1.25
N ARG A 392 21.80 -13.29 -0.52
CA ARG A 392 21.29 -11.97 -0.18
C ARG A 392 21.04 -11.22 -1.47
N GLN A 393 19.76 -11.05 -1.79
CA GLN A 393 19.30 -10.33 -2.97
C GLN A 393 19.93 -8.94 -2.96
N GLU A 394 20.56 -8.54 -4.06
CA GLU A 394 21.07 -7.19 -4.18
C GLU A 394 19.89 -6.22 -4.01
N SER A 395 20.12 -5.10 -3.33
CA SER A 395 19.09 -4.12 -2.96
C SER A 395 18.21 -3.70 -4.13
N PHE A 396 18.73 -3.82 -5.36
CA PHE A 396 18.17 -3.36 -6.62
C PHE A 396 17.60 -4.47 -7.53
N GLU A 397 17.53 -5.74 -7.10
CA GLU A 397 17.03 -6.84 -7.94
C GLU A 397 15.77 -7.53 -7.36
N ASN A 398 14.81 -7.85 -8.23
CA ASN A 398 13.58 -8.59 -7.95
C ASN A 398 13.65 -10.00 -8.56
N ILE A 399 12.91 -10.93 -7.94
CA ILE A 399 12.69 -12.27 -8.47
C ILE A 399 11.18 -12.47 -8.66
N TYR A 400 10.79 -12.94 -9.84
CA TYR A 400 9.40 -13.22 -10.17
C TYR A 400 9.18 -14.71 -10.41
N LEU A 401 8.15 -15.27 -9.79
CA LEU A 401 7.64 -16.61 -10.05
C LEU A 401 6.47 -16.52 -11.02
N ILE A 402 6.56 -17.25 -12.13
CA ILE A 402 5.54 -17.25 -13.18
C ILE A 402 5.08 -18.69 -13.44
N LYS A 403 3.77 -18.91 -13.45
CA LYS A 403 3.15 -20.17 -13.87
C LYS A 403 2.42 -19.98 -15.19
N TYR A 404 2.77 -20.77 -16.20
CA TYR A 404 2.04 -20.82 -17.47
C TYR A 404 0.97 -21.92 -17.47
N ASP A 405 -0.09 -21.71 -18.25
CA ASP A 405 -1.12 -22.73 -18.51
C ASP A 405 -0.52 -23.98 -19.18
N ARG A 406 0.38 -23.80 -20.14
CA ARG A 406 1.02 -24.91 -20.88
C ARG A 406 2.52 -24.98 -20.64
N ILE A 407 3.06 -26.19 -20.52
CA ILE A 407 4.50 -26.39 -20.38
C ILE A 407 5.27 -25.92 -21.62
N THR A 408 4.67 -26.05 -22.81
CA THR A 408 5.25 -25.54 -24.07
C THR A 408 5.47 -24.03 -24.05
N ASP A 409 4.64 -23.30 -23.32
CA ASP A 409 4.68 -21.85 -23.23
C ASP A 409 5.79 -21.42 -22.27
N ALA A 410 5.90 -22.11 -21.13
CA ALA A 410 7.02 -21.98 -20.20
C ALA A 410 8.37 -22.29 -20.89
N ILE A 411 8.44 -23.35 -21.71
CA ILE A 411 9.65 -23.70 -22.48
C ILE A 411 10.02 -22.59 -23.47
N ARG A 412 9.03 -22.06 -24.20
CA ARG A 412 9.26 -20.95 -25.13
C ARG A 412 9.70 -19.68 -24.39
N ALA A 413 9.06 -19.34 -23.28
CA ALA A 413 9.41 -18.20 -22.45
C ALA A 413 10.85 -18.32 -21.92
N LYS A 414 11.18 -19.44 -21.25
CA LYS A 414 12.53 -19.70 -20.73
C LYS A 414 13.60 -19.63 -21.83
N LYS A 415 13.32 -20.10 -23.04
CA LYS A 415 14.28 -20.04 -24.16
C LYS A 415 14.54 -18.62 -24.68
N HIS A 416 13.57 -17.72 -24.61
CA HIS A 416 13.68 -16.36 -25.18
C HIS A 416 13.95 -15.28 -24.15
N LEU A 417 13.64 -15.53 -22.88
CA LEU A 417 13.86 -14.59 -21.78
C LEU A 417 15.19 -14.79 -21.07
N ASP A 418 15.71 -16.02 -21.05
CA ASP A 418 17.04 -16.28 -20.49
C ASP A 418 18.11 -15.56 -21.32
N ASP A 419 19.05 -14.89 -20.65
CA ASP A 419 20.06 -14.01 -21.25
C ASP A 419 19.50 -12.82 -22.05
N ARG A 420 18.21 -12.50 -21.90
CA ARG A 420 17.62 -11.32 -22.53
C ARG A 420 17.94 -10.07 -21.74
N GLU A 421 18.36 -9.02 -22.44
CA GLU A 421 18.47 -7.69 -21.87
C GLU A 421 17.08 -7.10 -21.63
N PHE A 422 16.84 -6.68 -20.39
CA PHE A 422 15.60 -6.07 -19.93
C PHE A 422 15.94 -4.90 -19.02
N LEU A 423 15.62 -3.69 -19.48
CA LEU A 423 15.86 -2.43 -18.76
C LEU A 423 17.30 -2.28 -18.24
N GLY A 424 18.29 -2.69 -19.05
CA GLY A 424 19.71 -2.61 -18.73
C GLY A 424 20.27 -3.77 -17.90
N SER A 425 19.43 -4.68 -17.42
CA SER A 425 19.84 -5.92 -16.73
C SER A 425 19.72 -7.13 -17.65
N ILE A 426 20.58 -8.13 -17.46
CA ILE A 426 20.48 -9.41 -18.17
C ILE A 426 19.69 -10.38 -17.30
N LEU A 427 18.51 -10.76 -17.78
CA LEU A 427 17.64 -11.70 -17.07
C LEU A 427 18.27 -13.09 -16.97
N HIS A 428 18.03 -13.74 -15.84
CA HIS A 428 18.35 -15.15 -15.63
C HIS A 428 17.07 -15.93 -15.37
N VAL A 429 16.80 -16.96 -16.18
CA VAL A 429 15.54 -17.70 -16.14
C VAL A 429 15.77 -19.20 -15.96
N CYS A 430 15.27 -19.73 -14.84
CA CYS A 430 15.32 -21.15 -14.50
C CYS A 430 13.92 -21.74 -14.31
N TYR A 431 13.79 -23.05 -14.50
CA TYR A 431 12.56 -23.77 -14.12
C TYR A 431 12.49 -23.94 -12.61
N SER A 432 11.27 -24.09 -12.11
CA SER A 432 10.98 -24.30 -10.69
C SER A 432 10.04 -25.50 -10.51
N PRO A 433 10.51 -26.74 -10.72
CA PRO A 433 9.70 -27.95 -10.57
C PRO A 433 9.20 -28.18 -9.13
N GLU A 434 9.88 -27.63 -8.12
CA GLU A 434 9.49 -27.70 -6.70
C GLU A 434 8.13 -27.06 -6.39
N HIS A 435 7.57 -26.27 -7.32
CA HIS A 435 6.25 -25.67 -7.20
C HIS A 435 5.15 -26.43 -7.96
N GLU A 436 5.48 -27.54 -8.62
CA GLU A 436 4.49 -28.39 -9.31
C GLU A 436 3.60 -29.12 -8.29
N THR A 437 2.28 -29.06 -8.52
CA THR A 437 1.30 -29.87 -7.81
C THR A 437 1.20 -31.27 -8.42
N MET A 438 0.57 -32.22 -7.71
CA MET A 438 0.35 -33.57 -8.24
C MET A 438 -0.42 -33.56 -9.57
N ASP A 439 -1.40 -32.66 -9.71
CA ASP A 439 -2.16 -32.47 -10.95
C ASP A 439 -1.26 -31.97 -12.10
N ASP A 440 -0.31 -31.07 -11.79
CA ASP A 440 0.65 -30.53 -12.75
C ASP A 440 1.54 -31.64 -13.30
N ILE A 441 2.06 -32.49 -12.41
CA ILE A 441 2.92 -33.63 -12.75
C ILE A 441 2.14 -34.65 -13.59
N GLN A 442 0.90 -34.98 -13.21
CA GLN A 442 0.08 -35.91 -13.97
C GLN A 442 -0.18 -35.40 -15.40
N LYS A 443 -0.55 -34.12 -15.55
CA LYS A 443 -0.74 -33.50 -16.86
C LYS A 443 0.53 -33.55 -17.69
N LYS A 444 1.66 -33.10 -17.13
CA LYS A 444 2.99 -33.11 -17.76
C LYS A 444 3.39 -34.50 -18.27
N LEU A 445 3.23 -35.54 -17.45
CA LEU A 445 3.54 -36.92 -17.86
C LEU A 445 2.59 -37.44 -18.96
N SER A 446 1.29 -37.12 -18.86
CA SER A 446 0.30 -37.52 -19.87
C SER A 446 0.55 -36.88 -21.24
N GLU A 447 0.90 -35.58 -21.25
CA GLU A 447 1.26 -34.83 -22.46
C GLU A 447 2.53 -35.39 -23.09
N HIS A 448 3.54 -35.68 -22.26
CA HIS A 448 4.79 -36.25 -22.74
C HIS A 448 4.60 -37.64 -23.35
N LYS A 449 3.83 -38.52 -22.69
CA LYS A 449 3.48 -39.84 -23.22
C LYS A 449 2.80 -39.73 -24.58
N ARG A 450 1.81 -38.84 -24.70
CA ARG A 450 1.11 -38.58 -25.97
C ARG A 450 2.06 -38.10 -27.06
N TYR A 451 3.01 -37.22 -26.74
CA TYR A 451 4.01 -36.75 -27.69
C TYR A 451 4.92 -37.89 -28.18
N VAL A 452 5.39 -38.76 -27.27
CA VAL A 452 6.21 -39.93 -27.61
C VAL A 452 5.44 -40.90 -28.52
N ASP A 453 4.18 -41.19 -28.21
CA ASP A 453 3.33 -42.06 -29.01
C ASP A 453 3.17 -41.54 -30.45
N ILE A 454 2.96 -40.23 -30.61
CA ILE A 454 2.89 -39.58 -31.92
C ILE A 454 4.22 -39.72 -32.68
N LYS A 455 5.36 -39.49 -32.02
CA LYS A 455 6.68 -39.62 -32.66
C LYS A 455 6.99 -41.06 -33.07
N LEU A 456 6.62 -42.04 -32.25
CA LEU A 456 6.76 -43.45 -32.59
C LEU A 456 5.88 -43.84 -33.77
N ALA A 457 4.64 -43.33 -33.84
CA ALA A 457 3.76 -43.55 -34.99
C ALA A 457 4.33 -42.95 -36.28
N GLN A 458 4.84 -41.71 -36.22
CA GLN A 458 5.52 -41.06 -37.35
C GLN A 458 6.73 -41.87 -37.84
N TYR A 459 7.57 -42.34 -36.92
CA TYR A 459 8.73 -43.16 -37.23
C TYR A 459 8.34 -44.49 -37.90
N LYS A 460 7.32 -45.18 -37.38
CA LYS A 460 6.79 -46.42 -37.99
C LYS A 460 6.28 -46.17 -39.41
N ASN A 461 5.64 -45.04 -39.67
CA ASN A 461 5.15 -44.68 -41.00
C ASN A 461 6.31 -44.38 -41.98
N LEU A 462 7.37 -43.72 -41.52
CA LEU A 462 8.57 -43.48 -42.32
C LEU A 462 9.29 -44.79 -42.70
N LEU A 463 9.39 -45.73 -41.76
CA LEU A 463 9.96 -47.06 -42.04
C LEU A 463 9.12 -47.83 -43.06
N LYS A 464 7.79 -47.75 -42.98
CA LYS A 464 6.90 -48.38 -43.97
C LYS A 464 7.06 -47.78 -45.37
N LYS A 465 7.29 -46.46 -45.48
CA LYS A 465 7.55 -45.80 -46.78
C LYS A 465 8.88 -46.26 -47.39
N LYS A 466 9.96 -46.27 -46.62
CA LYS A 466 11.27 -46.75 -47.09
C LYS A 466 11.25 -48.21 -47.56
N LYS A 467 10.44 -49.06 -46.93
CA LYS A 467 10.24 -50.46 -47.36
C LYS A 467 9.39 -50.63 -48.63
N LYS A 468 8.71 -49.58 -49.11
CA LYS A 468 7.94 -49.60 -50.36
C LYS A 468 8.72 -48.99 -51.53
N GLU A 469 9.73 -48.18 -51.23
CA GLU A 469 10.60 -47.51 -52.22
C GLU A 469 11.84 -48.35 -52.57
N ASN A 470 12.21 -49.30 -51.70
CA ASN A 470 13.12 -50.41 -51.99
C ASN A 470 12.32 -51.65 -52.34
#